data_AF-A0AAD5ST70-F1
#
_entry.id   AF-A0AAD5ST70-F1
#
_cell.length_a   1.000
_cell.length_b   1.000
_cell.length_c   1.000
_cell.angle_alpha   90.00
_cell.angle_beta   90.00
_cell.angle_gamma   90.00
#
_symmetry.space_group_name_H-M   'P 1'
#
loop_
_entity.id
_entity.type
_entity.pdbx_description
1 polymer ?
#
loop_
_entity_poly.entity_id
_entity_poly.type
_entity_poly.pdbx_seq_one_letter_code
_entity_poly.pdbx_strand_id
1 'polypeptide(L)'
;MEHLSESEKKDVSQFVQEEQQRAAFQQQIHLFTDVCWDKCLVNSKVKSGLDRYDEACISQCVERFVDSTKVIVNVFNQVAKDRNQ
;
A
#
# COMPACT_ATOMS: atom_id res chain seq x y z
N MET A 1 -8.39 5.48 29.12
CA MET A 1 -9.53 6.20 28.51
C MET A 1 -10.62 6.60 29.52
N GLU A 2 -10.55 6.16 30.78
CA GLU A 2 -11.58 6.47 31.80
C GLU A 2 -11.52 7.90 32.39
N HIS A 3 -10.44 8.66 32.16
CA HIS A 3 -10.29 10.03 32.68
C HIS A 3 -10.29 11.13 31.61
N LEU A 4 -10.67 10.81 30.37
CA LEU A 4 -10.77 11.81 29.30
C LEU A 4 -12.17 12.41 29.25
N SER A 5 -12.27 13.72 29.06
CA SER A 5 -13.52 14.39 28.69
C SER A 5 -14.02 13.86 27.34
N GLU A 6 -15.29 14.08 27.05
CA GLU A 6 -15.90 13.61 25.80
C GLU A 6 -15.27 14.25 24.55
N SER A 7 -14.81 15.50 24.65
CA SER A 7 -14.03 16.17 23.61
C SER A 7 -12.68 15.49 23.39
N GLU A 8 -11.93 15.23 24.47
CA GLU A 8 -10.61 14.57 24.37
C GLU A 8 -10.71 13.14 23.83
N LYS A 9 -11.78 12.41 24.15
CA LYS A 9 -12.04 11.08 23.56
C LYS A 9 -12.23 11.16 22.05
N LYS A 10 -12.93 12.18 21.56
CA LYS A 10 -13.15 12.40 20.13
C LYS A 10 -11.83 12.75 19.42
N ASP A 11 -11.04 13.64 20.00
CA ASP A 11 -9.75 14.06 19.43
C ASP A 11 -8.75 12.90 19.37
N VAL A 12 -8.67 12.10 20.44
CA VAL A 12 -7.83 10.89 20.47
C VAL A 12 -8.32 9.85 19.47
N SER A 13 -9.64 9.65 19.35
CA SER A 13 -10.19 8.72 18.36
C SER A 13 -9.85 9.13 16.94
N GLN A 14 -9.94 10.43 16.62
CA GLN A 14 -9.57 10.95 15.32
C GLN A 14 -8.07 10.76 15.06
N PHE A 15 -7.23 11.12 16.02
CA PHE A 15 -5.78 10.92 15.92
C PHE A 15 -5.41 9.45 15.66
N VAL A 16 -6.02 8.52 16.41
CA VAL A 16 -5.78 7.08 16.22
C VAL A 16 -6.19 6.63 14.82
N GLN A 17 -7.33 7.11 14.30
CA GLN A 17 -7.75 6.77 12.94
C GLN A 17 -6.77 7.30 11.88
N GLU A 18 -6.28 8.53 12.02
CA GLU A 18 -5.30 9.12 11.11
C GLU A 18 -3.97 8.33 11.14
N GLU A 19 -3.48 7.98 12.33
CA GLU A 19 -2.24 7.20 12.46
C GLU A 19 -2.40 5.76 11.96
N GLN A 20 -3.57 5.15 12.13
CA GLN A 20 -3.87 3.85 11.52
C GLN A 20 -3.83 3.89 9.99
N GLN A 21 -4.39 4.95 9.38
CA GLN A 21 -4.32 5.14 7.93
C GLN A 21 -2.87 5.32 7.47
N ARG A 22 -2.07 6.11 8.19
CA ARG A 22 -0.63 6.27 7.92
C ARG A 22 0.11 4.95 8.01
N ALA A 23 -0.12 4.18 9.07
CA ALA A 23 0.52 2.88 9.27
C ALA A 23 0.16 1.89 8.14
N ALA A 24 -1.11 1.82 7.74
CA ALA A 24 -1.55 0.98 6.62
C ALA A 24 -0.89 1.40 5.30
N PHE A 25 -0.75 2.71 5.05
CA PHE A 25 -0.05 3.21 3.87
C PHE A 25 1.45 2.86 3.88
N GLN A 26 2.13 2.99 5.03
CA GLN A 26 3.53 2.58 5.16
C GLN A 26 3.73 1.08 4.95
N GLN A 27 2.82 0.25 5.46
CA GLN A 27 2.84 -1.20 5.17
C GLN A 27 2.72 -1.48 3.67
N GLN A 28 1.90 -0.71 2.96
CA GLN A 28 1.76 -0.84 1.52
C GLN A 28 3.04 -0.42 0.77
N ILE A 29 3.73 0.63 1.24
CA ILE A 29 5.05 1.03 0.71
C ILE A 29 6.07 -0.10 0.88
N HIS A 30 6.12 -0.72 2.07
CA HIS A 30 7.03 -1.85 2.32
C HIS A 30 6.74 -3.01 1.37
N LEU A 31 5.47 -3.40 1.21
CA LEU A 31 5.08 -4.45 0.27
C LEU A 31 5.49 -4.13 -1.18
N PHE A 32 5.26 -2.89 -1.64
CA PHE A 32 5.69 -2.47 -2.97
C PHE A 32 7.20 -2.52 -3.13
N THR A 33 7.93 -2.11 -2.09
CA THR A 33 9.39 -2.10 -2.10
C THR A 33 9.91 -3.51 -2.25
N ASP A 34 9.43 -4.47 -1.44
CA ASP A 34 9.86 -5.86 -1.51
C ASP A 34 9.57 -6.47 -2.89
N VAL A 35 8.34 -6.31 -3.39
CA VAL A 35 7.92 -6.89 -4.68
C VAL A 35 8.65 -6.27 -5.86
N CYS A 36 8.83 -4.96 -5.87
CA CYS A 36 9.45 -4.26 -6.99
C CYS A 36 10.97 -4.32 -6.95
N TRP A 37 11.58 -4.45 -5.77
CA TRP A 37 13.01 -4.70 -5.63
C TRP A 37 13.42 -5.97 -6.39
N ASP A 38 12.74 -7.08 -6.13
CA ASP A 38 12.99 -8.38 -6.77
C ASP A 38 12.68 -8.40 -8.27
N LYS A 39 11.99 -7.39 -8.81
CA LYS A 39 11.67 -7.30 -10.25
C LYS A 39 12.58 -6.36 -11.00
N CYS A 40 12.92 -5.23 -10.39
CA CYS A 40 13.61 -4.14 -11.07
C CYS A 40 15.10 -4.13 -10.78
N LEU A 41 15.53 -4.57 -9.59
CA LEU A 41 16.89 -4.33 -9.10
C LEU A 41 17.80 -5.56 -9.06
N VAL A 42 17.31 -6.73 -9.49
CA VAL A 42 18.07 -8.00 -9.48
C VAL A 42 19.40 -7.91 -10.23
N ASN A 43 19.43 -7.17 -11.34
CA ASN A 43 20.63 -7.00 -12.17
C ASN A 43 21.31 -5.63 -11.95
N SER A 44 20.79 -4.83 -11.03
CA SER A 44 21.28 -3.48 -10.81
C SER A 44 22.57 -3.52 -9.99
N LYS A 45 23.56 -2.77 -10.44
CA LYS A 45 24.82 -2.64 -9.70
C LYS A 45 24.58 -1.73 -8.51
N VAL A 46 25.09 -2.12 -7.33
CA VAL A 46 25.05 -1.27 -6.14
C VAL A 46 25.80 0.05 -6.42
N LYS A 47 25.06 1.16 -6.38
CA LYS A 47 25.52 2.53 -6.62
C LYS A 47 24.87 3.46 -5.60
N SER A 48 25.28 4.72 -5.58
CA SER A 48 24.74 5.74 -4.66
C SER A 48 23.27 6.12 -4.90
N GLY A 49 22.64 5.62 -5.96
CA GLY A 49 21.25 5.88 -6.30
C GLY A 49 20.75 4.96 -7.41
N LEU A 50 19.44 5.02 -7.64
CA LEU A 50 18.79 4.36 -8.76
C LEU A 50 19.23 5.04 -10.06
N ASP A 51 19.54 4.25 -11.09
CA ASP A 51 19.72 4.83 -12.42
C ASP A 51 18.37 5.01 -13.13
N ARG A 52 18.38 5.70 -14.28
CA ARG A 52 17.15 6.02 -15.02
C ARG A 52 16.31 4.79 -15.38
N TYR A 53 16.94 3.63 -15.57
CA TYR A 53 16.22 2.40 -15.87
C TYR A 53 15.54 1.85 -14.63
N ASP A 54 16.27 1.82 -13.51
CA ASP A 54 15.77 1.39 -12.20
C ASP A 54 14.57 2.24 -11.74
N GLU A 55 14.69 3.57 -11.84
CA GLU A 55 13.62 4.52 -11.49
C GLU A 55 12.35 4.28 -12.33
N ALA A 56 12.53 4.16 -13.66
CA ALA A 56 11.41 3.91 -14.57
C ALA A 56 10.77 2.54 -14.34
N CYS A 57 11.56 1.52 -14.01
CA CYS A 57 11.07 0.19 -13.70
C CYS A 57 10.25 0.19 -12.41
N ILE A 58 10.76 0.78 -11.33
CA ILE A 58 10.07 0.81 -10.03
C ILE A 58 8.72 1.55 -10.15
N SER A 59 8.69 2.71 -10.81
CA SER A 59 7.43 3.46 -11.04
C SER A 59 6.38 2.59 -11.75
N GLN A 60 6.75 1.97 -12.86
CA GLN A 60 5.87 1.09 -13.62
C GLN A 60 5.48 -0.18 -12.85
N CYS A 61 6.38 -0.72 -12.03
CA CYS A 61 6.10 -1.88 -11.20
C CYS A 61 5.00 -1.59 -10.18
N VAL A 62 5.08 -0.46 -9.48
CA VAL A 62 4.07 -0.05 -8.49
C VAL A 62 2.72 0.21 -9.17
N GLU A 63 2.70 0.96 -10.28
CA GLU A 63 1.48 1.21 -11.06
C GLU A 63 0.81 -0.10 -11.49
N ARG A 64 1.58 -1.02 -12.08
CA ARG A 64 1.07 -2.33 -12.52
C ARG A 64 0.60 -3.20 -11.38
N PHE A 65 1.26 -3.13 -10.20
CA PHE A 65 0.83 -3.89 -9.03
C PHE A 65 -0.55 -3.41 -8.54
N VAL A 66 -0.73 -2.09 -8.44
CA VAL A 66 -2.01 -1.49 -8.03
C VAL A 66 -3.10 -1.84 -9.03
N ASP A 67 -2.83 -1.73 -10.33
CA ASP A 67 -3.81 -2.06 -11.37
C ASP A 67 -4.20 -3.54 -11.36
N SER A 68 -3.21 -4.43 -11.22
CA SER A 68 -3.46 -5.88 -11.13
C SER A 68 -4.27 -6.23 -9.87
N THR A 69 -3.96 -5.60 -8.74
CA THR A 69 -4.69 -5.79 -7.48
C THR A 69 -6.15 -5.36 -7.63
N LYS A 70 -6.42 -4.22 -8.27
CA LYS A 70 -7.80 -3.76 -8.56
C LYS A 70 -8.57 -4.75 -9.42
N VAL A 71 -7.93 -5.30 -10.46
CA VAL A 71 -8.56 -6.32 -11.32
C VAL A 71 -8.95 -7.54 -10.50
N ILE A 72 -8.04 -8.06 -9.67
CA ILE A 72 -8.30 -9.23 -8.82
C ILE A 72 -9.46 -8.96 -7.85
N VAL A 73 -9.46 -7.81 -7.18
CA VAL A 73 -10.53 -7.41 -6.26
C VAL A 73 -11.88 -7.30 -6.97
N ASN A 74 -11.91 -6.69 -8.16
CA ASN A 74 -13.14 -6.57 -8.94
C ASN A 74 -13.70 -7.93 -9.36
N VAL A 75 -12.83 -8.85 -9.80
CA VAL A 75 -13.23 -10.23 -10.12
C VAL A 75 -13.78 -10.93 -8.88
N PHE A 76 -13.10 -10.82 -7.75
CA PHE A 76 -13.55 -11.42 -6.50
C PHE A 76 -14.93 -10.90 -6.08
N ASN A 77 -15.14 -9.59 -6.14
CA ASN A 77 -16.42 -8.95 -5.83
C ASN A 77 -17.54 -9.39 -6.78
N GLN A 78 -17.24 -9.59 -8.06
CA GLN A 78 -18.22 -10.10 -9.02
C GLN A 78 -18.61 -11.54 -8.67
N VAL A 79 -17.64 -12.42 -8.44
CA VAL A 79 -17.89 -13.82 -8.07
C VAL A 79 -18.68 -13.91 -6.75
N ALA A 80 -18.40 -13.04 -5.79
CA ALA A 80 -19.14 -13.00 -4.52
C ALA A 80 -20.61 -12.58 -4.71
N LYS A 81 -20.88 -11.65 -5.65
CA LYS A 81 -22.25 -11.26 -5.99
C LYS A 81 -23.01 -12.40 -6.68
N ASP A 82 -22.37 -13.06 -7.64
CA ASP A 82 -22.98 -14.15 -8.41
C ASP A 82 -23.35 -15.35 -7.53
N ARG A 83 -22.64 -15.57 -6.41
CA ARG A 83 -22.91 -16.65 -5.44
C ARG A 83 -24.00 -16.35 -4.41
N ASN A 84 -24.32 -15.08 -4.19
CA ASN A 84 -25.33 -14.63 -3.23
C ASN A 84 -26.69 -14.35 -3.89
N GLN A 85 -26.82 -14.65 -5.19
CA GLN A 85 -28.07 -14.73 -5.95
C GLN A 85 -28.47 -16.20 -6.13
#